data_AF-H5TK56-F1
#
_entry.id   AF-H5TK56-F1
#
_cell.length_a   1.000
_cell.length_b   1.000
_cell.length_c   1.000
_cell.angle_alpha   90.00
_cell.angle_beta   90.00
_cell.angle_gamma   90.00
#
_symmetry.space_group_name_H-M   'P 1'
#
loop_
_entity.id
_entity.type
_entity.pdbx_description
1 polymer ?
#
loop_
_entity_poly.entity_id
_entity_poly.type
_entity_poly.pdbx_seq_one_letter_code
_entity_poly.pdbx_strand_id
1 'polypeptide(L)'
;MSRATNPNLSPPLRPVRSLLRVIGHAPPQLFGAVSRWCPVNADGEHVSIEMLTAAMVTAVLPNADMGGATIGSARAGLERVSALVAEKLPVLAVEEDLEFDGPAGPLPVTRYRAGVDTRGLILFFHGGGFTTGSRASHDALARRLAVDTGADVVSVEYRLAPENPFPAAVDDALAA
;
A
#
# COMPACT_ATOMS: atom_id res chain seq x y z
N MET A 1 14.43 11.03 -6.41
CA MET A 1 14.01 9.62 -6.25
C MET A 1 13.70 9.41 -4.79
N SER A 2 12.43 9.15 -4.47
CA SER A 2 11.98 8.90 -3.10
C SER A 2 12.56 7.60 -2.56
N ARG A 3 12.84 7.55 -1.25
CA ARG A 3 13.21 6.30 -0.57
C ARG A 3 12.08 5.27 -0.58
N ALA A 4 10.84 5.70 -0.77
CA ALA A 4 9.66 4.83 -0.83
C ALA A 4 9.56 4.03 -2.14
N THR A 5 10.19 4.49 -3.25
CA THR A 5 9.91 3.94 -4.59
C THR A 5 10.55 2.57 -4.89
N ASN A 6 11.38 2.03 -4.00
CA ASN A 6 12.05 0.75 -4.22
C ASN A 6 11.77 -0.24 -3.10
N PRO A 7 10.75 -1.10 -3.24
CA PRO A 7 10.54 -2.19 -2.30
C PRO A 7 11.76 -3.12 -2.30
N ASN A 8 12.49 -3.13 -1.18
CA ASN A 8 13.65 -4.01 -0.99
C ASN A 8 13.17 -5.44 -0.71
N LEU A 9 12.79 -6.16 -1.76
CA LEU A 9 12.43 -7.57 -1.67
C LEU A 9 13.70 -8.42 -1.63
N SER A 10 13.79 -9.26 -0.59
CA SER A 10 14.84 -10.25 -0.49
C SER A 10 14.81 -11.20 -1.69
N PRO A 11 15.96 -11.75 -2.13
CA PRO A 11 16.05 -12.65 -3.27
C PRO A 11 15.02 -13.80 -3.31
N PRO A 12 14.71 -14.52 -2.20
CA PRO A 12 13.74 -15.63 -2.23
C PRO A 12 12.30 -15.21 -2.48
N LEU A 13 11.95 -13.93 -2.30
CA LEU A 13 10.60 -13.40 -2.48
C LEU A 13 10.30 -12.97 -3.93
N ARG A 14 11.33 -12.88 -4.78
CA ARG A 14 11.18 -12.52 -6.20
C ARG A 14 10.34 -13.51 -7.03
N PRO A 15 10.53 -14.85 -6.96
CA PRO A 15 9.69 -15.79 -7.70
C PRO A 15 8.23 -15.75 -7.24
N VAL A 16 7.99 -15.59 -5.94
CA VAL A 16 6.65 -15.43 -5.35
C VAL A 16 5.94 -14.21 -5.94
N ARG A 17 6.63 -13.05 -5.99
CA ARG A 17 6.09 -11.83 -6.61
C ARG A 17 5.71 -12.04 -8.07
N SER A 18 6.53 -12.74 -8.85
CA SER A 18 6.22 -13.04 -10.24
C SER A 18 4.97 -13.90 -10.37
N LEU A 19 4.82 -14.93 -9.53
CA LEU A 19 3.62 -15.79 -9.52
C LEU A 19 2.36 -15.00 -9.14
N LEU A 20 2.42 -14.21 -8.07
CA LEU A 20 1.30 -13.35 -7.63
C LEU A 20 0.83 -12.39 -8.72
N ARG A 21 1.77 -11.81 -9.49
CA ARG A 21 1.43 -10.92 -10.61
C ARG A 21 0.74 -11.66 -11.75
N VAL A 22 1.20 -12.85 -12.09
CA VAL A 22 0.56 -13.68 -13.13
C VAL A 22 -0.87 -14.01 -12.72
N ILE A 23 -1.08 -14.40 -11.45
CA ILE A 23 -2.41 -14.65 -10.89
C ILE A 23 -3.28 -13.38 -10.93
N GLY A 24 -2.75 -12.22 -10.54
CA GLY A 24 -3.50 -10.97 -10.54
C GLY A 24 -3.92 -10.45 -11.93
N HIS A 25 -3.26 -10.90 -13.01
CA HIS A 25 -3.62 -10.56 -14.40
C HIS A 25 -4.39 -11.68 -15.11
N ALA A 26 -4.65 -12.80 -14.43
CA ALA A 26 -5.36 -13.92 -15.02
C ALA A 26 -6.85 -13.58 -15.22
N PRO A 27 -7.47 -13.99 -16.35
CA PRO A 27 -8.88 -13.74 -16.61
C PRO A 27 -9.79 -14.32 -15.51
N PRO A 28 -10.84 -13.61 -15.06
CA PRO A 28 -11.74 -14.09 -13.99
C PRO A 28 -12.35 -15.46 -14.26
N GLN A 29 -12.51 -15.81 -15.54
CA GLN A 29 -13.05 -17.10 -15.99
C GLN A 29 -12.22 -18.30 -15.51
N LEU A 30 -10.90 -18.12 -15.31
CA LEU A 30 -10.02 -19.18 -14.80
C LEU A 30 -10.29 -19.51 -13.33
N PHE A 31 -10.95 -18.61 -12.60
CA PHE A 31 -11.27 -18.79 -11.19
C PHE A 31 -12.75 -19.15 -10.95
N GLY A 32 -13.56 -19.26 -12.00
CA GLY A 32 -15.01 -19.50 -11.89
C GLY A 32 -15.37 -20.73 -11.04
N ALA A 33 -14.59 -21.81 -11.07
CA ALA A 33 -14.79 -22.99 -10.24
C ALA A 33 -14.47 -22.76 -8.73
N VAL A 34 -13.54 -21.86 -8.44
CA VAL A 34 -13.09 -21.52 -7.07
C VAL A 34 -14.07 -20.55 -6.40
N SER A 35 -14.81 -19.74 -7.17
CA SER A 35 -15.83 -18.80 -6.65
C SER A 35 -16.93 -19.45 -5.82
N ARG A 36 -17.23 -20.73 -6.10
CA ARG A 36 -18.21 -21.53 -5.34
C ARG A 36 -17.76 -21.87 -3.92
N TRP A 37 -16.47 -21.71 -3.65
CA TRP A 37 -15.84 -21.94 -2.36
C TRP A 37 -15.53 -20.61 -1.64
N CYS A 38 -15.84 -19.47 -2.26
CA CYS A 38 -15.70 -18.17 -1.61
C CYS A 38 -16.73 -18.08 -0.47
N PRO A 39 -16.28 -17.71 0.75
CA PRO A 39 -17.19 -17.38 1.84
C PRO A 39 -18.20 -16.33 1.40
N VAL A 40 -19.45 -16.51 1.84
CA VAL A 40 -20.56 -15.59 1.60
C VAL A 40 -20.92 -14.93 2.93
N ASN A 41 -21.02 -13.61 2.97
CA ASN A 41 -21.48 -12.93 4.18
C ASN A 41 -23.01 -13.09 4.36
N ALA A 42 -23.55 -12.56 5.46
CA ALA A 42 -24.98 -12.65 5.76
C ALA A 42 -25.87 -11.98 4.68
N ASP A 43 -25.30 -11.06 3.91
CA ASP A 43 -25.98 -10.28 2.87
C ASP A 43 -25.90 -10.94 1.47
N GLY A 44 -25.28 -12.13 1.36
CA GLY A 44 -25.16 -12.85 0.09
C GLY A 44 -23.99 -12.37 -0.79
N GLU A 45 -23.10 -11.52 -0.25
CA GLU A 45 -21.96 -11.01 -0.99
C GLU A 45 -20.77 -11.99 -0.92
N HIS A 46 -20.13 -12.19 -2.07
CA HIS A 46 -18.93 -13.00 -2.18
C HIS A 46 -17.69 -12.13 -2.08
N VAL A 47 -16.70 -12.59 -1.29
CA VAL A 47 -15.34 -12.01 -1.36
C VAL A 47 -14.85 -12.12 -2.80
N SER A 48 -14.31 -11.03 -3.34
CA SER A 48 -13.77 -11.04 -4.69
C SER A 48 -12.69 -12.11 -4.82
N ILE A 49 -12.70 -12.83 -5.93
CA ILE A 49 -11.86 -14.01 -6.07
C ILE A 49 -10.38 -13.66 -6.09
N GLU A 50 -10.07 -12.47 -6.59
CA GLU A 50 -8.74 -11.88 -6.57
C GLU A 50 -8.28 -11.62 -5.13
N MET A 51 -9.15 -11.07 -4.26
CA MET A 51 -8.82 -10.86 -2.85
C MET A 51 -8.69 -12.17 -2.08
N LEU A 52 -9.59 -13.15 -2.34
CA LEU A 52 -9.48 -14.46 -1.71
C LEU A 52 -8.17 -15.16 -2.12
N THR A 53 -7.83 -15.11 -3.42
CA THR A 53 -6.59 -15.72 -3.92
C THR A 53 -5.37 -15.02 -3.36
N ALA A 54 -5.37 -13.69 -3.31
CA ALA A 54 -4.31 -12.92 -2.65
C ALA A 54 -4.17 -13.31 -1.17
N ALA A 55 -5.28 -13.42 -0.43
CA ALA A 55 -5.30 -13.83 0.97
C ALA A 55 -4.79 -15.25 1.19
N MET A 56 -5.17 -16.21 0.33
CA MET A 56 -4.67 -17.59 0.41
C MET A 56 -3.17 -17.67 0.15
N VAL A 57 -2.67 -16.94 -0.86
CA VAL A 57 -1.23 -16.92 -1.16
C VAL A 57 -0.46 -16.25 -0.03
N THR A 58 -0.94 -15.13 0.52
CA THR A 58 -0.27 -14.48 1.65
C THR A 58 -0.30 -15.33 2.92
N ALA A 59 -1.37 -16.11 3.16
CA ALA A 59 -1.46 -17.01 4.32
C ALA A 59 -0.40 -18.12 4.33
N VAL A 60 0.08 -18.56 3.17
CA VAL A 60 1.13 -19.60 3.05
C VAL A 60 2.55 -19.01 2.94
N LEU A 61 2.67 -17.69 2.84
CA LEU A 61 3.98 -17.03 2.74
C LEU A 61 4.61 -16.84 4.12
N PRO A 62 5.85 -17.31 4.32
CA PRO A 62 6.57 -17.11 5.58
C PRO A 62 6.68 -15.62 5.90
N ASN A 63 6.29 -15.22 7.12
CA ASN A 63 6.35 -13.84 7.58
C ASN A 63 5.51 -12.84 6.75
N ALA A 64 4.45 -13.31 6.10
CA ALA A 64 3.44 -12.44 5.46
C ALA A 64 2.23 -12.18 6.35
N ASP A 65 2.26 -12.66 7.60
CA ASP A 65 1.26 -12.33 8.60
C ASP A 65 1.27 -10.82 8.88
N MET A 66 0.14 -10.19 8.59
CA MET A 66 -0.09 -8.77 8.86
C MET A 66 -0.51 -8.51 10.31
N GLY A 67 -0.93 -9.55 11.05
CA GLY A 67 -1.36 -9.48 12.45
C GLY A 67 -0.26 -9.84 13.46
N GLY A 68 1.02 -9.75 13.05
CA GLY A 68 2.17 -10.32 13.76
C GLY A 68 2.23 -10.07 15.27
N ALA A 69 2.99 -10.92 15.99
CA ALA A 69 3.05 -10.96 17.45
C ALA A 69 3.45 -9.63 18.13
N THR A 70 4.03 -8.69 17.38
CA THR A 70 4.35 -7.32 17.82
C THR A 70 3.96 -6.29 16.74
N ILE A 71 3.73 -5.04 17.13
CA ILE A 71 3.44 -3.93 16.20
C ILE A 71 4.55 -3.75 15.16
N GLY A 72 5.82 -3.86 15.56
CA GLY A 72 6.96 -3.79 14.64
C GLY A 72 6.92 -4.91 13.59
N SER A 73 6.57 -6.13 14.00
CA SER A 73 6.44 -7.25 13.06
C SER A 73 5.24 -7.09 12.11
N ALA A 74 4.12 -6.55 12.60
CA ALA A 74 2.94 -6.25 11.78
C ALA A 74 3.25 -5.16 10.73
N ARG A 75 3.93 -4.08 11.11
CA ARG A 75 4.41 -3.02 10.21
C ARG A 75 5.31 -3.59 9.10
N ALA A 76 6.31 -4.39 9.48
CA ALA A 76 7.21 -5.02 8.52
C ALA A 76 6.50 -6.06 7.63
N GLY A 77 5.51 -6.78 8.17
CA GLY A 77 4.67 -7.72 7.44
C GLY A 77 3.87 -7.01 6.34
N LEU A 78 3.20 -5.92 6.68
CA LEU A 78 2.42 -5.13 5.72
C LEU A 78 3.31 -4.55 4.61
N GLU A 79 4.45 -3.93 4.94
CA GLU A 79 5.39 -3.44 3.92
C GLU A 79 5.86 -4.55 2.97
N ARG A 80 6.15 -5.74 3.51
CA ARG A 80 6.59 -6.89 2.72
C ARG A 80 5.48 -7.39 1.79
N VAL A 81 4.26 -7.54 2.30
CA VAL A 81 3.10 -7.96 1.50
C VAL A 81 2.81 -6.96 0.40
N SER A 82 2.77 -5.66 0.73
CA SER A 82 2.62 -4.58 -0.23
C SER A 82 3.69 -4.61 -1.32
N ALA A 83 4.96 -4.81 -0.95
CA ALA A 83 6.07 -4.93 -1.89
C ALA A 83 5.90 -6.10 -2.88
N LEU A 84 5.34 -7.22 -2.43
CA LEU A 84 5.07 -8.39 -3.27
C LEU A 84 3.98 -8.12 -4.30
N VAL A 85 2.90 -7.44 -3.91
CA VAL A 85 1.75 -7.17 -4.79
C VAL A 85 1.88 -5.88 -5.58
N ALA A 86 2.83 -5.01 -5.22
CA ALA A 86 3.08 -3.73 -5.88
C ALA A 86 3.30 -3.89 -7.39
N GLU A 87 2.52 -3.16 -8.19
CA GLU A 87 2.68 -3.01 -9.63
C GLU A 87 4.04 -2.35 -9.97
N LYS A 88 4.58 -2.63 -11.17
CA LYS A 88 5.76 -1.91 -11.67
C LYS A 88 5.31 -0.80 -12.61
N LEU A 89 5.24 0.42 -12.10
CA LEU A 89 4.94 1.61 -12.89
C LEU A 89 6.22 2.20 -13.50
N PRO A 90 6.13 2.91 -14.65
CA PRO A 90 7.25 3.66 -15.20
C PRO A 90 7.76 4.71 -14.20
N VAL A 91 8.98 5.20 -14.42
CA VAL A 91 9.52 6.30 -13.61
C VAL A 91 8.65 7.53 -13.83
N LEU A 92 8.17 8.11 -12.73
CA LEU A 92 7.34 9.32 -12.80
C LEU A 92 8.23 10.56 -12.98
N ALA A 93 7.67 11.63 -13.54
CA ALA A 93 8.37 12.90 -13.75
C ALA A 93 8.85 13.53 -12.43
N VAL A 94 8.08 13.38 -11.36
CA VAL A 94 8.46 13.79 -9.99
C VAL A 94 8.28 12.61 -9.05
N GLU A 95 9.33 12.31 -8.29
CA GLU A 95 9.36 11.38 -7.16
C GLU A 95 10.35 11.91 -6.11
N GLU A 96 9.86 12.71 -5.17
CA GLU A 96 10.69 13.42 -4.18
C GLU A 96 10.12 13.28 -2.77
N ASP A 97 11.03 13.14 -1.80
CA ASP A 97 10.71 13.21 -0.38
C ASP A 97 10.80 14.68 0.06
N LEU A 98 9.76 15.15 0.74
CA LEU A 98 9.67 16.52 1.30
C LEU A 98 9.29 16.41 2.78
N GLU A 99 9.42 17.52 3.49
CA GLU A 99 8.98 17.65 4.88
C GLU A 99 8.18 18.93 5.05
N PHE A 100 7.08 18.85 5.80
CA PHE A 100 6.28 20.01 6.20
C PHE A 100 6.35 20.21 7.71
N ASP A 101 6.00 21.41 8.17
CA ASP A 101 5.87 21.69 9.60
C ASP A 101 4.59 21.06 10.14
N GLY A 102 4.74 20.00 10.93
CA GLY A 102 3.64 19.31 11.61
C GLY A 102 3.46 19.74 13.07
N PRO A 103 2.34 19.36 13.71
CA PRO A 103 1.99 19.78 15.06
C PRO A 103 2.93 19.24 16.15
N ALA A 104 3.74 18.21 15.86
CA ALA A 104 4.70 17.61 16.78
C ALA A 104 6.12 17.51 16.19
N GLY A 105 6.43 18.32 15.19
CA GLY A 105 7.70 18.30 14.46
C GLY A 105 7.51 18.07 12.96
N PRO A 106 8.60 17.82 12.22
CA PRO A 106 8.54 17.61 10.78
C PRO A 106 7.61 16.45 10.40
N LEU A 107 6.77 16.67 9.39
CA LEU A 107 5.85 15.71 8.81
C LEU A 107 6.39 15.26 7.44
N PRO A 108 6.98 14.07 7.32
CA PRO A 108 7.55 13.60 6.06
C PRO A 108 6.45 13.27 5.05
N VAL A 109 6.66 13.65 3.79
CA VAL A 109 5.76 13.32 2.68
C VAL A 109 6.53 12.86 1.45
N THR A 110 5.91 12.03 0.61
CA THR A 110 6.41 11.78 -0.76
C THR A 110 5.50 12.46 -1.76
N ARG A 111 6.07 13.22 -2.68
CA ARG A 111 5.33 13.77 -3.82
C ARG A 111 5.59 12.96 -5.09
N TYR A 112 4.51 12.64 -5.78
CA TYR A 112 4.51 11.94 -7.07
C TYR A 112 3.80 12.78 -8.13
N ARG A 113 4.36 12.83 -9.34
CA ARG A 113 3.72 13.42 -10.53
C ARG A 113 4.11 12.64 -11.77
N ALA A 114 3.13 12.20 -12.55
CA ALA A 114 3.38 11.43 -13.77
C ALA A 114 3.91 12.28 -14.94
N GLY A 115 3.39 13.51 -15.15
CA GLY A 115 3.72 14.38 -16.29
C GLY A 115 4.35 15.72 -15.90
N VAL A 116 4.39 16.66 -16.85
CA VAL A 116 4.91 18.02 -16.62
C VAL A 116 3.84 18.91 -15.97
N ASP A 117 2.63 18.88 -16.52
CA ASP A 117 1.46 19.59 -16.00
C ASP A 117 0.69 18.74 -14.98
N THR A 118 0.01 19.40 -14.05
CA THR A 118 -0.81 18.76 -13.03
C THR A 118 -2.27 19.16 -13.14
N ARG A 119 -3.18 18.20 -12.97
CA ARG A 119 -4.63 18.42 -13.03
C ARG A 119 -5.27 18.73 -11.66
N GLY A 120 -4.47 18.71 -10.59
CA GLY A 120 -4.92 18.92 -9.22
C GLY A 120 -3.96 18.32 -8.21
N LEU A 121 -4.36 18.33 -6.94
CA LEU A 121 -3.60 17.76 -5.83
C LEU A 121 -4.44 16.73 -5.09
N ILE A 122 -3.88 15.56 -4.85
CA ILE A 122 -4.43 14.50 -4.01
C ILE A 122 -3.52 14.38 -2.80
N LEU A 123 -4.06 14.69 -1.62
CA LEU A 123 -3.41 14.37 -0.36
C LEU A 123 -3.80 12.94 0.02
N PHE A 124 -2.80 12.07 0.16
CA PHE A 124 -3.00 10.65 0.35
C PHE A 124 -2.49 10.21 1.73
N PHE A 125 -3.39 9.56 2.48
CA PHE A 125 -3.09 8.97 3.78
C PHE A 125 -3.16 7.45 3.64
N HIS A 126 -2.07 6.78 3.98
CA HIS A 126 -2.00 5.33 3.85
C HIS A 126 -2.95 4.61 4.82
N GLY A 127 -3.33 3.37 4.48
CA GLY A 127 -4.10 2.51 5.37
C GLY A 127 -3.24 1.84 6.44
N GLY A 128 -3.85 1.01 7.28
CA GLY A 128 -3.17 0.23 8.33
C GLY A 128 -3.71 0.45 9.74
N GLY A 129 -4.93 0.96 9.87
CA GLY A 129 -5.64 1.09 11.15
C GLY A 129 -4.92 2.00 12.15
N PHE A 130 -4.24 3.05 11.67
CA PHE A 130 -3.45 4.01 12.45
C PHE A 130 -2.31 3.41 13.27
N THR A 131 -2.03 2.11 13.12
CA THR A 131 -0.99 1.39 13.88
C THR A 131 0.07 0.80 12.98
N THR A 132 -0.30 0.51 11.73
CA THR A 132 0.57 -0.03 10.69
C THR A 132 0.49 0.81 9.42
N GLY A 133 1.28 0.43 8.43
CA GLY A 133 1.40 1.16 7.18
C GLY A 133 2.52 2.19 7.23
N SER A 134 2.84 2.71 6.05
CA SER A 134 3.85 3.72 5.79
C SER A 134 3.70 4.23 4.37
N ARG A 135 4.36 5.34 4.00
CA ARG A 135 4.42 5.77 2.60
C ARG A 135 5.01 4.68 1.70
N ALA A 136 5.96 3.88 2.21
CA ALA A 136 6.56 2.78 1.46
C ALA A 136 5.57 1.63 1.20
N SER A 137 4.77 1.25 2.20
CA SER A 137 3.75 0.20 2.04
C SER A 137 2.65 0.56 1.04
N HIS A 138 2.43 1.84 0.75
CA HIS A 138 1.39 2.31 -0.18
C HIS A 138 1.98 3.08 -1.39
N ASP A 139 3.30 3.04 -1.59
CA ASP A 139 3.99 3.76 -2.67
C ASP A 139 3.40 3.43 -4.05
N ALA A 140 3.21 2.14 -4.34
CA ALA A 140 2.68 1.71 -5.63
C ALA A 140 1.25 2.24 -5.89
N LEU A 141 0.42 2.33 -4.85
CA LEU A 141 -0.93 2.87 -4.95
C LEU A 141 -0.90 4.39 -5.15
N ALA A 142 -0.09 5.11 -4.39
CA ALA A 142 0.08 6.56 -4.55
C ALA A 142 0.61 6.93 -5.95
N ARG A 143 1.58 6.16 -6.47
CA ARG A 143 2.10 6.31 -7.84
C ARG A 143 1.03 6.00 -8.88
N ARG A 144 0.21 4.95 -8.66
CA ARG A 144 -0.88 4.59 -9.57
C ARG A 144 -1.92 5.72 -9.64
N LEU A 145 -2.29 6.29 -8.50
CA LEU A 145 -3.17 7.46 -8.44
C LEU A 145 -2.61 8.62 -9.26
N ALA A 146 -1.32 8.92 -9.15
CA ALA A 146 -0.70 10.01 -9.93
C ALA A 146 -0.76 9.74 -11.45
N VAL A 147 -0.53 8.48 -11.86
CA VAL A 147 -0.60 8.07 -13.28
C VAL A 147 -2.03 8.14 -13.81
N ASP A 148 -2.99 7.54 -13.11
CA ASP A 148 -4.36 7.39 -13.61
C ASP A 148 -5.14 8.73 -13.58
N THR A 149 -4.83 9.61 -12.62
CA THR A 149 -5.54 10.89 -12.47
C THR A 149 -4.84 12.06 -13.18
N GLY A 150 -3.52 11.98 -13.35
CA GLY A 150 -2.70 13.11 -13.78
C GLY A 150 -2.60 14.23 -12.73
N ALA A 151 -3.00 13.98 -11.49
CA ALA A 151 -2.81 14.90 -10.36
C ALA A 151 -1.44 14.70 -9.70
N ASP A 152 -0.99 15.71 -8.95
CA ASP A 152 0.06 15.52 -7.95
C ASP A 152 -0.50 14.69 -6.81
N VAL A 153 0.25 13.69 -6.36
CA VAL A 153 -0.10 12.91 -5.17
C VAL A 153 0.94 13.17 -4.10
N VAL A 154 0.50 13.65 -2.94
CA VAL A 154 1.34 13.84 -1.75
C VAL A 154 0.94 12.78 -0.72
N SER A 155 1.80 11.79 -0.54
CA SER A 155 1.62 10.68 0.42
C SER A 155 2.22 11.06 1.77
N VAL A 156 1.41 11.12 2.82
CA VAL A 156 1.79 11.63 4.15
C VAL A 156 2.20 10.49 5.10
N GLU A 157 3.35 10.64 5.77
CA GLU A 157 3.83 9.74 6.82
C GLU A 157 3.33 10.22 8.20
N TYR A 158 2.04 10.09 8.46
CA TYR A 158 1.43 10.54 9.70
C TYR A 158 1.84 9.66 10.90
N ARG A 159 1.78 10.21 12.11
CA ARG A 159 2.17 9.51 13.35
C ARG A 159 1.25 8.32 13.65
N LEU A 160 1.87 7.21 14.05
CA LEU A 160 1.15 5.95 14.33
C LEU A 160 1.01 5.69 15.83
N ALA A 161 -0.10 5.03 16.17
CA ALA A 161 -0.32 4.38 17.45
C ALA A 161 0.45 3.05 17.53
N PRO A 162 0.78 2.56 18.74
CA PRO A 162 0.45 3.13 20.05
C PRO A 162 1.39 4.27 20.50
N GLU A 163 2.48 4.54 19.79
CA GLU A 163 3.45 5.57 20.18
C GLU A 163 2.84 6.97 20.20
N ASN A 164 1.91 7.21 19.27
CA ASN A 164 1.14 8.44 19.16
C ASN A 164 -0.35 8.07 19.05
N PRO A 165 -1.06 7.94 20.19
CA PRO A 165 -2.48 7.59 20.16
C PRO A 165 -3.32 8.71 19.54
N PHE A 166 -4.60 8.43 19.29
CA PHE A 166 -5.57 9.44 18.88
C PHE A 166 -5.50 10.67 19.81
N PRO A 167 -5.49 11.92 19.28
CA PRO A 167 -5.79 12.30 17.89
C PRO A 167 -4.57 12.50 16.96
N ALA A 168 -3.37 12.04 17.30
CA ALA A 168 -2.13 12.42 16.61
C ALA A 168 -2.16 12.29 15.06
N ALA A 169 -2.62 11.16 14.54
CA ALA A 169 -2.75 10.94 13.09
C ALA A 169 -3.73 11.91 12.41
N VAL A 170 -4.80 12.29 13.12
CA VAL A 170 -5.81 13.24 12.62
C VAL A 170 -5.24 14.66 12.62
N ASP A 171 -4.51 15.03 13.68
CA ASP A 171 -3.84 16.33 13.76
C ASP A 171 -2.81 16.49 12.64
N ASP A 172 -2.04 15.43 12.35
CA ASP A 172 -1.09 15.43 11.24
C ASP A 172 -1.80 15.55 9.89
N ALA A 173 -2.94 14.87 9.73
CA ALA A 173 -3.73 14.95 8.50
C ALA A 173 -4.38 16.32 8.27
N LEU A 174 -4.72 17.04 9.34
CA LEU A 174 -5.23 18.40 9.26
C LEU A 174 -4.14 19.44 8.99
N ALA A 175 -2.90 19.16 9.39
CA ALA A 175 -1.76 20.04 9.18
C ALA A 175 -1.12 19.93 7.79
N ALA A 176 -1.29 18.78 7.13
CA ALA A 176 -0.78 18.50 5.79
C ALA A 176 -1.58 19.20 4.67
#